data_AF-A0A3L8BZY4-F1
#
_entry.id   AF-A0A3L8BZY4-F1
#
_cell.length_a   1.000
_cell.length_b   1.000
_cell.length_c   1.000
_cell.angle_alpha   90.00
_cell.angle_beta   90.00
_cell.angle_gamma   90.00
#
_symmetry.space_group_name_H-M   'P 1'
#
loop_
_entity.id
_entity.type
_entity.pdbx_description
1 polymer ?
#
loop_
_entity_poly.entity_id
_entity_poly.type
_entity_poly.pdbx_seq_one_letter_code
_entity_poly.pdbx_strand_id
1 'polypeptide(L)'
;MVNSRNARRVLDGLILVLLLCMVYVSWSLRSVVMAEAETASRETQEEGAVSSLDVTAIGVAASLIPPPPPGKSGEAAAPATGTGPQMEWRWPPSRSERADLYAFLQQCAVLELAVMQNGQIRRLSGTASAVPLSTLVRLVEGPLTPSELSKIRHSGIPGVPVRLFAEAFDQKVVRQLQKLLGEGFYKANSLTGRYSLSAGHWFLTGFNVDGKPSPGSIRLDRVCVHSL
;
A
#
# COMPACT_ATOMS: atom_id res chain seq x y z
N MET A 1 -43.78 30.75 -45.06
CA MET A 1 -42.69 31.75 -44.93
C MET A 1 -41.95 31.47 -43.63
N VAL A 2 -40.79 30.80 -43.70
CA VAL A 2 -39.97 30.49 -42.52
C VAL A 2 -39.13 31.71 -42.15
N ASN A 3 -39.23 32.13 -40.90
CA ASN A 3 -38.66 33.36 -40.36
C ASN A 3 -37.12 33.32 -40.37
N SER A 4 -36.48 34.06 -41.28
CA SER A 4 -35.03 33.99 -41.55
C SER A 4 -34.14 34.38 -40.37
N ARG A 5 -34.70 35.02 -39.34
CA ARG A 5 -33.98 35.36 -38.10
C ARG A 5 -33.67 34.15 -37.22
N ASN A 6 -34.51 33.12 -37.24
CA ASN A 6 -34.27 31.91 -36.45
C ASN A 6 -33.19 31.02 -37.08
N ALA A 7 -33.10 31.00 -38.42
CA ALA A 7 -32.07 30.25 -39.13
C ALA A 7 -30.65 30.78 -38.84
N ARG A 8 -30.48 32.10 -38.71
CA ARG A 8 -29.17 32.70 -38.37
C ARG A 8 -28.71 32.36 -36.96
N ARG A 9 -29.61 32.38 -35.97
CA ARG A 9 -29.26 32.02 -34.58
C ARG A 9 -28.84 30.55 -34.41
N VAL A 10 -29.47 29.65 -35.16
CA VAL A 10 -29.09 28.23 -35.15
C VAL A 10 -27.73 28.03 -35.81
N LEU A 11 -27.45 28.74 -36.90
CA LEU A 11 -26.15 28.69 -37.58
C LEU A 11 -25.02 29.24 -36.70
N ASP A 12 -25.23 30.37 -36.03
CA ASP A 12 -24.25 30.98 -35.12
C ASP A 12 -23.93 30.05 -33.93
N GLY A 13 -24.95 29.39 -33.37
CA GLY A 13 -24.76 28.40 -32.31
C GLY A 13 -23.95 27.18 -32.76
N LEU A 14 -24.19 26.69 -33.99
CA LEU A 14 -23.49 25.53 -34.54
C LEU A 14 -22.01 25.85 -34.83
N ILE A 15 -21.71 27.06 -35.30
CA ILE A 15 -20.34 27.54 -35.51
C ILE A 15 -19.58 27.62 -34.18
N LEU A 16 -20.21 28.12 -33.12
CA LEU A 16 -19.59 28.21 -31.79
C LEU A 16 -19.23 26.82 -31.23
N VAL A 17 -20.12 25.84 -31.39
CA VAL A 17 -19.89 24.46 -30.95
C VAL A 17 -18.76 23.81 -31.75
N LEU A 18 -18.70 24.02 -33.07
CA LEU A 18 -17.62 23.49 -33.90
C LEU A 18 -16.25 24.10 -33.53
N LEU A 19 -16.21 25.40 -33.24
CA LEU A 19 -14.97 26.05 -32.78
C LEU A 19 -14.51 25.51 -31.42
N LEU A 20 -15.42 25.29 -30.48
CA LEU A 20 -15.10 24.68 -29.19
C LEU A 20 -14.58 23.25 -29.34
N CYS A 21 -15.20 22.44 -30.23
CA CYS A 21 -14.70 21.10 -30.54
C CYS A 21 -13.29 21.13 -31.16
N MET A 22 -13.02 22.05 -32.09
CA MET A 22 -11.69 22.20 -32.70
C MET A 22 -10.62 22.60 -31.68
N VAL A 23 -10.94 23.52 -30.76
CA VAL A 23 -10.03 23.91 -29.66
C VAL A 23 -9.79 22.74 -28.71
N TYR A 24 -10.84 21.99 -28.35
CA TYR A 24 -10.72 20.82 -27.46
C TYR A 24 -9.85 19.72 -28.08
N VAL A 25 -10.08 19.38 -29.35
CA VAL A 25 -9.28 18.38 -30.08
C VAL A 25 -7.82 18.82 -30.21
N SER A 26 -7.58 20.12 -30.48
CA SER A 26 -6.21 20.67 -30.53
C SER A 26 -5.50 20.59 -29.17
N TRP A 27 -6.21 20.78 -28.07
CA TRP A 27 -5.67 20.66 -26.72
C TRP A 27 -5.34 19.19 -26.36
N SER A 28 -6.19 18.23 -26.74
CA SER A 28 -5.92 16.80 -26.54
C SER A 28 -4.73 16.30 -27.36
N LEU A 29 -4.58 16.73 -28.61
CA LEU A 29 -3.43 16.34 -29.45
C LEU A 29 -2.10 16.88 -28.90
N ARG A 30 -2.09 18.08 -28.32
CA ARG A 30 -0.88 18.67 -27.71
C ARG A 30 -0.43 17.92 -26.44
N SER A 31 -1.35 17.23 -25.76
CA SER A 31 -1.06 16.45 -24.56
C SER A 31 -0.34 15.13 -24.86
N VAL A 32 -0.59 14.56 -26.05
CA VAL A 32 0.01 13.28 -26.47
C VAL A 32 1.45 13.47 -26.99
N VAL A 33 1.72 14.57 -27.69
CA VAL A 33 3.07 14.83 -28.27
C VAL A 33 4.12 15.22 -27.21
N MET A 34 3.71 15.74 -26.05
CA MET A 34 4.65 16.10 -24.98
C MET A 34 5.11 14.90 -24.12
N ALA A 35 4.50 13.72 -24.27
CA ALA A 35 4.88 12.52 -23.52
C ALA A 35 6.03 11.71 -24.18
N GLU A 36 6.33 11.96 -25.46
CA GLU A 36 7.38 11.25 -26.22
C GLU A 36 8.72 12.01 -26.28
N ALA A 37 8.76 13.27 -25.87
CA ALA A 37 9.97 14.10 -25.95
C ALA A 37 10.92 13.98 -24.74
N GLU A 38 10.50 13.37 -23.62
CA GLU A 38 11.35 13.22 -22.42
C GLU A 38 12.25 11.97 -22.43
N THR A 39 12.12 11.07 -23.42
CA THR A 39 12.91 9.82 -23.48
C THR A 39 14.17 9.90 -24.34
N ALA A 40 14.48 11.04 -24.98
CA ALA A 40 15.57 11.14 -25.97
C ALA A 40 16.76 12.05 -25.58
N SER A 41 16.86 12.54 -24.33
CA SER A 41 17.94 13.46 -23.93
C SER A 41 18.66 13.08 -22.63
N ARG A 42 18.79 11.77 -22.34
CA ARG A 42 19.53 11.31 -21.16
C ARG A 42 20.54 10.21 -21.48
N GLU A 43 21.24 10.36 -22.60
CA GLU A 43 22.56 9.77 -22.83
C GLU A 43 23.57 10.92 -22.91
N THR A 44 24.73 10.72 -22.28
CA THR A 44 25.86 11.65 -22.11
C THR A 44 25.85 12.44 -20.79
N GLN A 45 26.90 12.19 -20.00
CA GLN A 45 27.44 13.02 -18.90
C GLN A 45 26.98 12.65 -17.48
N GLU A 46 27.69 11.73 -16.81
CA GLU A 46 28.78 12.08 -15.87
C GLU A 46 29.42 10.81 -15.27
N GLU A 47 30.69 10.60 -15.63
CA GLU A 47 31.63 9.69 -14.99
C GLU A 47 32.35 10.51 -13.91
N GLY A 48 32.11 10.23 -12.63
CA GLY A 48 32.60 11.06 -11.53
C GLY A 48 32.26 10.52 -10.15
N ALA A 49 33.06 9.57 -9.69
CA ALA A 49 33.15 8.95 -8.36
C ALA A 49 32.44 9.64 -7.18
N VAL A 50 31.43 8.98 -6.60
CA VAL A 50 31.21 8.97 -5.12
C VAL A 50 30.65 7.61 -4.68
N SER A 51 31.52 6.85 -4.01
CA SER A 51 31.29 5.97 -2.86
C SER A 51 29.94 5.25 -2.73
N SER A 52 30.00 3.96 -3.08
CA SER A 52 29.17 2.84 -2.64
C SER A 52 28.44 3.01 -1.30
N LEU A 53 27.11 2.81 -1.33
CA LEU A 53 26.40 1.81 -0.53
C LEU A 53 24.99 1.65 -1.14
N ASP A 54 24.93 0.86 -2.20
CA ASP A 54 23.68 0.30 -2.73
C ASP A 54 23.05 -0.59 -1.65
N VAL A 55 21.95 -0.13 -1.06
CA VAL A 55 21.01 -1.01 -0.37
C VAL A 55 19.99 -1.47 -1.41
N THR A 56 20.41 -2.41 -2.24
CA THR A 56 19.51 -3.21 -3.06
C THR A 56 18.68 -4.06 -2.10
N ALA A 57 17.44 -3.65 -1.87
CA ALA A 57 16.46 -4.47 -1.17
C ALA A 57 16.16 -5.69 -2.04
N ILE A 58 16.88 -6.78 -1.78
CA ILE A 58 16.58 -8.09 -2.35
C ILE A 58 15.25 -8.53 -1.73
N GLY A 59 14.22 -8.61 -2.57
CA GLY A 59 12.94 -9.22 -2.24
C GLY A 59 13.11 -10.71 -1.98
N VAL A 60 13.40 -11.05 -0.73
CA VAL A 60 13.08 -12.36 -0.16
C VAL A 60 12.06 -12.05 0.92
N ALA A 61 10.79 -12.33 0.62
CA ALA A 61 9.78 -12.44 1.64
C ALA A 61 10.15 -13.67 2.49
N ALA A 62 11.01 -13.47 3.49
CA ALA A 62 11.18 -14.41 4.57
C ALA A 62 10.08 -14.06 5.57
N SER A 63 9.15 -15.00 5.79
CA SER A 63 8.31 -14.98 6.98
C SER A 63 9.24 -15.13 8.19
N LEU A 64 9.79 -14.03 8.67
CA LEU A 64 10.60 -14.01 9.89
C LEU A 64 9.62 -14.02 11.06
N ILE A 65 9.13 -15.21 11.39
CA ILE A 65 8.54 -15.47 12.69
C ILE A 65 9.67 -15.21 13.70
N PRO A 66 9.61 -14.15 14.53
CA PRO A 66 10.63 -13.95 15.56
C PRO A 66 10.62 -15.15 16.51
N PRO A 67 11.78 -15.62 17.00
CA PRO A 67 11.80 -16.67 18.01
C PRO A 67 10.99 -16.21 19.24
N PRO A 68 10.20 -17.10 19.86
CA PRO A 68 9.37 -16.73 21.00
C PRO A 68 10.24 -16.18 22.13
N PRO A 69 9.82 -15.10 22.82
CA PRO A 69 10.56 -14.56 23.94
C PRO A 69 10.64 -15.61 25.07
N PRO A 70 11.78 -15.75 25.77
CA PRO A 70 11.91 -16.68 26.87
C PRO A 70 11.03 -16.25 28.05
N GLY A 71 9.93 -16.99 28.24
CA GLY A 71 9.23 -17.15 29.51
C GLY A 71 8.51 -15.93 30.09
N LYS A 72 7.17 -15.97 30.05
CA LYS A 72 6.32 -15.91 31.26
C LYS A 72 4.96 -16.51 30.94
N SER A 73 4.64 -17.53 31.73
CA SER A 73 3.45 -18.37 31.71
C SER A 73 2.18 -17.60 32.04
N GLY A 74 1.11 -17.87 31.30
CA GLY A 74 -0.26 -17.74 31.79
C GLY A 74 -1.12 -16.68 31.13
N GLU A 75 -1.38 -16.79 29.82
CA GLU A 75 -2.66 -16.35 29.25
C GLU A 75 -2.84 -17.03 27.87
N ALA A 76 -4.08 -17.40 27.54
CA ALA A 76 -4.43 -18.38 26.51
C ALA A 76 -3.69 -18.17 25.17
N ALA A 77 -2.75 -19.08 24.90
CA ALA A 77 -1.94 -19.10 23.70
C ALA A 77 -2.78 -19.43 22.46
N ALA A 78 -2.70 -18.58 21.43
CA ALA A 78 -2.89 -19.04 20.06
C ALA A 78 -1.95 -20.24 19.82
N PRO A 79 -2.38 -21.30 19.11
CA PRO A 79 -1.60 -22.52 18.99
C PRO A 79 -0.22 -22.22 18.37
N ALA A 80 0.82 -22.63 19.09
CA ALA A 80 2.23 -22.44 18.78
C ALA A 80 2.75 -23.35 17.64
N THR A 81 1.93 -23.57 16.60
CA THR A 81 2.35 -24.15 15.33
C THR A 81 1.96 -23.16 14.24
N GLY A 82 2.93 -22.68 13.47
CA GLY A 82 2.76 -21.74 12.35
C GLY A 82 1.87 -22.29 11.24
N THR A 83 0.57 -22.35 11.50
CA THR A 83 -0.43 -22.98 10.66
C THR A 83 -1.16 -21.88 9.91
N GLY A 84 -0.77 -21.65 8.66
CA GLY A 84 -1.31 -20.60 7.81
C GLY A 84 -0.28 -20.17 6.75
N PRO A 85 -0.72 -19.52 5.68
CA PRO A 85 0.15 -19.13 4.60
C PRO A 85 1.07 -18.01 5.05
N GLN A 86 2.23 -17.91 4.43
CA GLN A 86 2.98 -16.67 4.43
C GLN A 86 2.15 -15.58 3.73
N MET A 87 1.91 -14.46 4.41
CA MET A 87 1.05 -13.38 3.90
C MET A 87 1.86 -12.15 3.49
N GLU A 88 1.59 -11.64 2.29
CA GLU A 88 2.23 -10.43 1.75
C GLU A 88 1.17 -9.47 1.18
N TRP A 89 1.22 -8.20 1.60
CA TRP A 89 0.27 -7.17 1.17
C TRP A 89 0.97 -6.03 0.46
N ARG A 90 0.77 -5.93 -0.85
CA ARG A 90 1.36 -4.89 -1.67
C ARG A 90 0.71 -3.54 -1.42
N TRP A 91 1.54 -2.53 -1.25
CA TRP A 91 1.12 -1.14 -1.11
C TRP A 91 0.76 -0.54 -2.47
N PRO A 92 -0.09 0.51 -2.52
CA PRO A 92 -0.41 1.20 -3.76
C PRO A 92 0.86 1.79 -4.41
N PRO A 93 0.97 1.83 -5.75
CA PRO A 93 2.15 2.40 -6.40
C PRO A 93 2.23 3.94 -6.23
N SER A 94 1.08 4.60 -6.20
CA SER A 94 0.98 6.06 -6.07
C SER A 94 1.54 6.55 -4.72
N ARG A 95 2.31 7.63 -4.73
CA ARG A 95 2.87 8.24 -3.52
C ARG A 95 1.77 8.85 -2.64
N SER A 96 0.78 9.50 -3.24
CA SER A 96 -0.35 10.09 -2.50
C SER A 96 -1.19 9.00 -1.84
N GLU A 97 -1.59 7.98 -2.60
CA GLU A 97 -2.38 6.85 -2.08
C GLU A 97 -1.66 6.10 -0.96
N ARG A 98 -0.33 5.97 -1.01
CA ARG A 98 0.44 5.39 0.10
C ARG A 98 0.42 6.24 1.35
N ALA A 99 0.51 7.57 1.21
CA ALA A 99 0.42 8.48 2.35
C ALA A 99 -0.98 8.40 2.99
N ASP A 100 -2.02 8.36 2.16
CA ASP A 100 -3.41 8.24 2.61
C ASP A 100 -3.67 6.88 3.28
N LEU A 101 -3.18 5.79 2.68
CA LEU A 101 -3.25 4.45 3.27
C LEU A 101 -2.50 4.38 4.60
N TYR A 102 -1.29 4.95 4.67
CA TYR A 102 -0.52 5.00 5.90
C TYR A 102 -1.30 5.71 7.00
N ALA A 103 -1.82 6.91 6.73
CA ALA A 103 -2.62 7.67 7.68
C ALA A 103 -3.87 6.90 8.14
N PHE A 104 -4.58 6.26 7.19
CA PHE A 104 -5.72 5.41 7.49
C PHE A 104 -5.34 4.24 8.41
N LEU A 105 -4.25 3.51 8.10
CA LEU A 105 -3.81 2.36 8.90
C LEU A 105 -3.28 2.77 10.29
N GLN A 106 -2.70 3.96 10.42
CA GLN A 106 -2.33 4.48 11.75
C GLN A 106 -3.54 4.62 12.67
N GLN A 107 -4.67 5.09 12.13
CA GLN A 107 -5.91 5.28 12.90
C GLN A 107 -6.69 3.97 13.06
N CYS A 108 -6.89 3.26 11.96
CA CYS A 108 -7.68 2.04 11.87
C CYS A 108 -7.01 0.83 12.53
N ALA A 109 -5.72 0.62 12.25
CA ALA A 109 -4.99 -0.62 12.55
C ALA A 109 -3.92 -0.46 13.63
N VAL A 110 -3.79 0.75 14.21
CA VAL A 110 -2.72 1.12 15.15
C VAL A 110 -1.35 0.81 14.53
N LEU A 111 -1.16 1.24 13.28
CA LEU A 111 0.10 1.05 12.58
C LEU A 111 1.24 1.83 13.25
N GLU A 112 2.27 1.10 13.66
CA GLU A 112 3.50 1.64 14.22
C GLU A 112 4.71 1.33 13.35
N LEU A 113 5.69 2.22 13.39
CA LEU A 113 7.00 1.98 12.79
C LEU A 113 7.95 1.43 13.84
N ALA A 114 8.77 0.48 13.41
CA ALA A 114 9.88 -0.04 14.15
C ALA A 114 11.08 -0.25 13.23
N VAL A 115 12.23 -0.49 13.83
CA VAL A 115 13.45 -0.89 13.14
C VAL A 115 13.87 -2.26 13.65
N MET A 116 14.13 -3.17 12.72
CA MET A 116 14.66 -4.50 13.00
C MET A 116 16.18 -4.50 12.83
N GLN A 117 16.90 -4.91 13.88
CA GLN A 117 18.36 -5.05 13.88
C GLN A 117 18.74 -6.32 14.63
N ASN A 118 19.51 -7.21 14.01
CA ASN A 118 19.95 -8.48 14.60
C ASN A 118 18.80 -9.33 15.18
N GLY A 119 17.66 -9.36 14.48
CA GLY A 119 16.45 -10.09 14.91
C GLY A 119 15.67 -9.43 16.04
N GLN A 120 16.11 -8.28 16.56
CA GLN A 120 15.40 -7.50 17.56
C GLN A 120 14.62 -6.36 16.93
N ILE A 121 13.37 -6.17 17.37
CA ILE A 121 12.48 -5.11 16.88
C ILE A 121 12.46 -3.98 17.91
N ARG A 122 12.86 -2.78 17.47
CA ARG A 122 12.85 -1.55 18.29
C ARG A 122 11.81 -0.59 17.75
N ARG A 123 10.78 -0.31 18.54
CA ARG A 123 9.70 0.63 18.18
C ARG A 123 10.25 2.05 18.06
N LEU A 124 9.76 2.80 17.08
CA LEU A 124 10.10 4.21 16.89
C LEU A 124 9.15 5.17 17.61
N SER A 125 7.98 4.69 18.02
CA SER A 125 7.08 5.45 18.90
C SER A 125 7.63 5.41 20.33
N GLY A 126 7.98 6.60 20.87
CA GLY A 126 8.51 6.73 22.23
C GLY A 126 7.51 6.38 23.34
N THR A 127 6.22 6.31 23.02
CA THR A 127 5.19 5.74 23.89
C THR A 127 4.92 4.31 23.46
N ALA A 128 5.18 3.35 24.36
CA ALA A 128 4.69 2.01 24.17
C ALA A 128 3.15 2.08 24.16
N SER A 129 2.52 1.94 23.00
CA SER A 129 1.08 1.76 22.92
C SER A 129 0.70 0.57 23.79
N ALA A 130 -0.30 0.75 24.65
CA ALA A 130 -0.86 -0.30 25.49
C ALA A 130 -1.59 -1.38 24.66
N VAL A 131 -1.78 -1.13 23.36
CA VAL A 131 -2.38 -2.07 22.42
C VAL A 131 -1.40 -3.21 22.12
N PRO A 132 -1.79 -4.48 22.32
CA PRO A 132 -0.98 -5.63 21.91
C PRO A 132 -0.67 -5.57 20.41
N LEU A 133 0.62 -5.76 20.08
CA LEU A 133 1.08 -5.80 18.70
C LEU A 133 1.09 -7.24 18.18
N SER A 134 0.74 -7.37 16.91
CA SER A 134 0.78 -8.64 16.19
C SER A 134 2.22 -9.16 16.06
N THR A 135 2.37 -10.47 16.14
CA THR A 135 3.62 -11.17 15.81
C THR A 135 3.88 -11.24 14.31
N LEU A 136 2.91 -10.86 13.48
CA LEU A 136 3.06 -10.76 12.03
C LEU A 136 3.81 -9.48 11.67
N VAL A 137 5.13 -9.59 11.55
CA VAL A 137 6.00 -8.47 11.18
C VAL A 137 5.95 -8.27 9.66
N ARG A 138 5.66 -7.05 9.22
CA ARG A 138 5.68 -6.70 7.79
C ARG A 138 6.92 -5.89 7.47
N LEU A 139 7.77 -6.43 6.61
CA LEU A 139 8.86 -5.66 6.02
C LEU A 139 8.27 -4.47 5.25
N VAL A 140 8.94 -3.33 5.29
CA VAL A 140 8.55 -2.21 4.44
C VAL A 140 9.03 -2.49 3.03
N GLU A 141 8.10 -2.94 2.18
CA GLU A 141 8.32 -3.05 0.76
C GLU A 141 7.99 -1.74 0.04
N GLY A 142 8.86 -1.39 -0.91
CA GLY A 142 8.74 -0.15 -1.69
C GLY A 142 9.14 1.11 -0.93
N PRO A 143 8.96 2.30 -1.56
CA PRO A 143 9.41 3.54 -0.96
C PRO A 143 8.63 3.87 0.32
N LEU A 144 9.34 4.38 1.32
CA LEU A 144 8.74 4.97 2.52
C LEU A 144 7.98 6.25 2.16
N THR A 145 6.87 6.50 2.84
CA THR A 145 6.24 7.83 2.81
C THR A 145 7.16 8.86 3.49
N PRO A 146 7.02 10.16 3.19
CA PRO A 146 7.83 11.20 3.84
C PRO A 146 7.71 11.21 5.37
N SER A 147 6.51 10.90 5.89
CA SER A 147 6.26 10.80 7.33
C SER A 147 7.04 9.64 7.94
N GLU A 148 7.04 8.47 7.30
CA GLU A 148 7.81 7.32 7.76
C GLU A 148 9.31 7.59 7.72
N LEU A 149 9.80 8.12 6.60
CA LEU A 149 11.21 8.44 6.42
C LEU A 149 11.70 9.45 7.46
N SER A 150 10.90 10.47 7.74
CA SER A 150 11.21 11.45 8.78
C SER A 150 11.34 10.78 10.15
N LYS A 151 10.38 9.93 10.55
CA LYS A 151 10.44 9.22 11.84
C LYS A 151 11.67 8.30 11.96
N ILE A 152 11.99 7.56 10.90
CA ILE A 152 13.17 6.69 10.87
C ILE A 152 14.45 7.51 11.01
N ARG A 153 14.60 8.60 10.24
CA ARG A 153 15.79 9.47 10.32
C ARG A 153 15.94 10.11 11.70
N HIS A 154 14.86 10.64 12.27
CA HIS A 154 14.90 11.28 13.59
C HIS A 154 15.18 10.29 14.72
N SER A 155 14.86 9.00 14.55
CA SER A 155 15.15 7.99 15.58
C SER A 155 16.65 7.75 15.79
N GLY A 156 17.47 7.94 14.74
CA GLY A 156 18.89 7.59 14.76
C GLY A 156 19.18 6.09 14.95
N ILE A 157 18.16 5.23 14.91
CA ILE A 157 18.32 3.77 15.12
C ILE A 157 18.66 3.11 13.77
N PRO A 158 19.82 2.43 13.66
CA PRO A 158 20.17 1.69 12.46
C PRO A 158 19.37 0.39 12.35
N GLY A 159 19.03 -0.01 11.13
CA GLY A 159 18.42 -1.31 10.82
C GLY A 159 17.39 -1.24 9.70
N VAL A 160 16.62 -2.32 9.53
CA VAL A 160 15.60 -2.44 8.48
C VAL A 160 14.27 -1.93 9.01
N PRO A 161 13.62 -0.95 8.35
CA PRO A 161 12.32 -0.47 8.79
C PRO A 161 11.24 -1.55 8.62
N VAL A 162 10.41 -1.71 9.64
CA VAL A 162 9.28 -2.64 9.67
C VAL A 162 8.02 -1.93 10.14
N ARG A 163 6.88 -2.44 9.69
CA ARG A 163 5.55 -1.97 10.07
C ARG A 163 4.91 -2.98 11.01
N LEU A 164 4.51 -2.51 12.19
CA LEU A 164 3.83 -3.29 13.22
C LEU A 164 2.36 -2.88 13.27
N PHE A 165 1.48 -3.86 13.48
CA PHE A 165 0.04 -3.66 13.52
C PHE A 165 -0.50 -4.16 14.85
N ALA A 166 -1.66 -3.66 15.27
CA ALA A 166 -2.36 -4.23 16.41
C ALA A 166 -2.71 -5.70 16.15
N GLU A 167 -2.56 -6.54 17.17
CA GLU A 167 -2.95 -7.95 17.11
C GLU A 167 -4.44 -8.11 16.73
N ALA A 168 -5.30 -7.26 17.31
CA ALA A 168 -6.73 -7.26 17.02
C ALA A 168 -7.06 -6.99 15.54
N PHE A 169 -6.27 -6.14 14.87
CA PHE A 169 -6.45 -5.86 13.44
C PHE A 169 -6.14 -7.12 12.62
N ASP A 170 -4.99 -7.73 12.86
CA ASP A 170 -4.55 -8.90 12.10
C ASP A 170 -5.46 -10.10 12.33
N GLN A 171 -5.91 -10.34 13.56
CA GLN A 171 -6.90 -11.38 13.83
C GLN A 171 -8.22 -11.13 13.06
N LYS A 172 -8.67 -9.88 12.94
CA LYS A 172 -9.85 -9.53 12.14
C LYS A 172 -9.61 -9.80 10.64
N VAL A 173 -8.44 -9.44 10.11
CA VAL A 173 -8.05 -9.73 8.72
C VAL A 173 -8.03 -11.24 8.47
N VAL A 174 -7.37 -12.01 9.32
CA VAL A 174 -7.29 -13.48 9.22
C VAL A 174 -8.69 -14.12 9.24
N ARG A 175 -9.58 -13.68 10.13
CA ARG A 175 -10.97 -14.17 10.14
C ARG A 175 -11.74 -13.85 8.86
N GLN A 176 -11.51 -12.68 8.25
CA GLN A 176 -12.14 -12.36 6.96
C GLN A 176 -11.57 -13.20 5.83
N LEU A 177 -10.24 -13.44 5.82
CA LEU A 177 -9.60 -14.32 4.85
C LEU A 177 -10.10 -15.76 4.94
N GLN A 178 -10.28 -16.29 6.15
CA GLN A 178 -10.88 -17.62 6.36
C GLN A 178 -12.30 -17.71 5.80
N LYS A 179 -13.12 -16.67 5.98
CA LYS A 179 -14.48 -16.63 5.41
C LYS A 179 -14.47 -16.59 3.89
N LEU A 180 -13.50 -15.90 3.29
CA LEU A 180 -13.37 -15.76 1.84
C LEU A 180 -12.76 -16.98 1.15
N LEU A 181 -11.72 -17.57 1.76
CA LEU A 181 -10.90 -18.62 1.16
C LEU A 181 -11.26 -20.03 1.70
N GLY A 182 -12.10 -20.10 2.73
CA GLY A 182 -12.53 -21.34 3.36
C GLY A 182 -11.36 -22.16 3.92
N GLU A 183 -11.47 -23.48 3.83
CA GLU A 183 -10.41 -24.40 4.24
C GLU A 183 -9.09 -24.21 3.48
N GLY A 184 -9.15 -23.64 2.27
CA GLY A 184 -7.97 -23.40 1.45
C GLY A 184 -6.98 -22.43 2.10
N PHE A 185 -7.45 -21.55 2.98
CA PHE A 185 -6.59 -20.60 3.69
C PHE A 185 -5.47 -21.32 4.47
N TYR A 186 -5.83 -22.26 5.35
CA TYR A 186 -4.87 -22.92 6.23
C TYR A 186 -3.98 -23.95 5.53
N LYS A 187 -4.38 -24.38 4.33
CA LYS A 187 -3.63 -25.35 3.50
C LYS A 187 -2.66 -24.65 2.54
N ALA A 188 -2.78 -23.34 2.36
CA ALA A 188 -1.95 -22.58 1.45
C ALA A 188 -0.55 -22.34 2.01
N ASN A 189 0.45 -22.30 1.12
CA ASN A 189 1.82 -21.95 1.51
C ASN A 189 2.04 -20.44 1.47
N SER A 190 1.47 -19.78 0.46
CA SER A 190 1.57 -18.34 0.26
C SER A 190 0.24 -17.70 -0.09
N LEU A 191 0.03 -16.49 0.43
CA LEU A 191 -1.11 -15.66 0.15
C LEU A 191 -0.63 -14.23 -0.07
N THR A 192 -0.81 -13.72 -1.28
CA THR A 192 -0.51 -12.32 -1.58
C THR A 192 -1.81 -11.55 -1.84
N GLY A 193 -1.76 -10.24 -1.66
CA GLY A 193 -2.84 -9.33 -1.99
C GLY A 193 -2.30 -7.91 -2.15
N ARG A 194 -3.20 -6.95 -2.36
CA ARG A 194 -2.83 -5.54 -2.46
C ARG A 194 -3.85 -4.65 -1.78
N TYR A 195 -3.39 -3.53 -1.24
CA TYR A 195 -4.26 -2.46 -0.83
C TYR A 195 -4.74 -1.67 -2.05
N SER A 196 -6.02 -1.32 -2.06
CA SER A 196 -6.63 -0.53 -3.13
C SER A 196 -7.69 0.42 -2.58
N LEU A 197 -7.75 1.64 -3.09
CA LEU A 197 -8.80 2.59 -2.81
C LEU A 197 -9.91 2.45 -3.86
N SER A 198 -11.16 2.29 -3.44
CA SER A 198 -12.31 2.26 -4.34
C SER A 198 -13.52 2.89 -3.67
N ALA A 199 -14.22 3.77 -4.38
CA ALA A 199 -15.39 4.50 -3.85
C ALA A 199 -15.15 5.13 -2.46
N GLY A 200 -13.96 5.68 -2.22
CA GLY A 200 -13.59 6.30 -0.94
C GLY A 200 -13.28 5.33 0.21
N HIS A 201 -13.29 4.02 -0.03
CA HIS A 201 -12.98 3.02 0.98
C HIS A 201 -11.71 2.24 0.63
N TRP A 202 -10.92 1.92 1.65
CA TRP A 202 -9.77 1.03 1.52
C TRP A 202 -10.20 -0.43 1.53
N PHE A 203 -9.61 -1.20 0.62
CA PHE A 203 -9.81 -2.63 0.52
C PHE A 203 -8.47 -3.35 0.45
N LEU A 204 -8.47 -4.59 0.93
CA LEU A 204 -7.50 -5.61 0.55
C LEU A 204 -8.12 -6.46 -0.56
N THR A 205 -7.47 -6.50 -1.73
CA THR A 205 -8.01 -7.11 -2.96
C THR A 205 -6.95 -7.87 -3.73
N GLY A 206 -7.37 -8.50 -4.84
CA GLY A 206 -6.47 -9.13 -5.80
C GLY A 206 -5.68 -10.27 -5.18
N PHE A 207 -6.36 -11.10 -4.39
CA PHE A 207 -5.76 -12.20 -3.67
C PHE A 207 -5.17 -13.22 -4.64
N ASN A 208 -4.01 -13.76 -4.27
CA ASN A 208 -3.38 -14.85 -4.99
C ASN A 208 -2.87 -15.89 -3.97
N VAL A 209 -3.35 -17.12 -4.10
CA VAL A 209 -3.07 -18.25 -3.22
C VAL A 209 -2.22 -19.24 -3.99
N ASP A 210 -0.99 -19.47 -3.54
CA ASP A 210 -0.04 -20.39 -4.21
C ASP A 210 0.10 -20.14 -5.72
N GLY A 211 0.22 -18.88 -6.11
CA GLY A 211 0.32 -18.45 -7.52
C GLY A 211 -1.01 -18.33 -8.25
N LYS A 212 -2.13 -18.80 -7.69
CA LYS A 212 -3.45 -18.80 -8.33
C LYS A 212 -4.31 -17.63 -7.87
N PRO A 213 -4.92 -16.86 -8.79
CA PRO A 213 -5.83 -15.77 -8.40
C PRO A 213 -7.04 -16.33 -7.64
N SER A 214 -7.41 -15.66 -6.54
CA SER A 214 -8.59 -15.96 -5.76
C SER A 214 -9.51 -14.74 -5.72
N PRO A 215 -10.82 -14.90 -6.01
CA PRO A 215 -11.76 -13.78 -5.95
C PRO A 215 -11.98 -13.34 -4.51
N GLY A 216 -12.30 -12.06 -4.32
CA GLY A 216 -12.70 -11.53 -3.03
C GLY A 216 -12.14 -10.15 -2.76
N SER A 217 -12.70 -9.52 -1.74
CA SER A 217 -12.20 -8.27 -1.19
C SER A 217 -12.53 -8.19 0.30
N ILE A 218 -11.64 -7.55 1.06
CA ILE A 218 -11.88 -7.22 2.46
C ILE A 218 -11.88 -5.70 2.56
N ARG A 219 -13.01 -5.12 2.96
CA ARG A 219 -13.08 -3.69 3.23
C ARG A 219 -12.43 -3.41 4.59
N LEU A 220 -11.48 -2.48 4.64
CA LEU A 220 -10.63 -2.30 5.82
C LEU A 220 -11.35 -1.65 7.00
N ASP A 221 -12.35 -0.81 6.75
CA ASP A 221 -13.25 -0.25 7.77
C ASP A 221 -13.88 -1.34 8.66
N ARG A 222 -14.19 -2.52 8.09
CA ARG A 222 -14.79 -3.66 8.82
C ARG A 222 -13.79 -4.42 9.68
N VAL A 223 -12.50 -4.16 9.54
CA VAL A 223 -11.43 -4.79 10.33
C VAL A 223 -10.67 -3.79 11.20
N CYS A 224 -11.07 -2.52 11.23
CA CYS A 224 -10.48 -1.53 12.11
C CYS A 224 -10.60 -1.91 13.59
N VAL A 225 -9.59 -1.56 14.37
CA VAL A 225 -9.56 -1.73 15.82
C VAL A 225 -10.46 -0.69 16.48
N HIS A 226 -10.38 0.56 16.00
CA HIS A 226 -11.24 1.66 16.41
C HIS A 226 -12.27 1.95 15.31
N SER A 227 -13.50 2.28 15.71
CA SER A 227 -14.47 2.84 14.78
C SER A 227 -13.96 4.19 14.28
N LEU A 228 -13.82 4.32 12.96
CA LEU A 228 -13.49 5.58 12.27
C LEU A 228 -14.74 6.43 12.07
#